data_AF-U9TVZ5-F1
#
_entry.id   AF-U9TVZ5-F1
#
_cell.length_a   1.000
_cell.length_b   1.000
_cell.length_c   1.000
_cell.angle_alpha   90.00
_cell.angle_beta   90.00
_cell.angle_gamma   90.00
#
_symmetry.space_group_name_H-M   'P 1'
#
loop_
_entity.id
_entity.type
_entity.pdbx_description
1 polymer ?
#
loop_
_entity_poly.entity_id
_entity_poly.type
_entity_poly.pdbx_seq_one_letter_code
_entity_poly.pdbx_strand_id
1 'polypeptide(L)'
;MVFAITYDARKEIIIKITPSHESKLVLLNTANNLLVTRQKLKEDYDINSTLLKFLRKYSEGNEYDNNGGSCGFAEIELKDEEQLRLCKIIDKDISDKNILYIKCIDWNFLNEENKLDYGCTMTYDEIKKADKRAFVMKNCEFKEIGAVGCEKGVVEFKSTEERIKITNLFFAADINVDNFAKLGMSIGSMENKKSNSETSGSYHFIKHAKASLEFTKYLEPTPDFIKEVEDATNSKDPAEKFNQIIEEYGYFIPTKVILGGRVHFNEHISSTGKFTELSKEIAMSTNAGGILEANMSSTSNYSEGKSNYQKFNCTKLIGGESPGSLENFNEEMWVKSLKENYKKWNSIEFQNPISIFQPLSKNLRDKIIKSFGKRIHYSKIEEFKYRLEEFGRPKKFELKNMPLNIMRVIQNKATDCNIFATIIDMAESTESKDDFFTCQVLCPPNGKP
;
A
#
# COMPACT_ATOMS: atom_id res chain seq x y z
N MET A 1 -69.36 -7.43 4.36
CA MET A 1 -68.13 -7.90 5.02
C MET A 1 -67.07 -7.99 3.94
N VAL A 2 -66.29 -6.92 3.75
CA VAL A 2 -65.20 -6.89 2.75
C VAL A 2 -63.98 -7.46 3.44
N PHE A 3 -63.53 -8.64 3.02
CA PHE A 3 -62.25 -9.19 3.44
C PHE A 3 -61.15 -8.28 2.89
N ALA A 4 -60.61 -7.41 3.73
CA ALA A 4 -59.31 -6.80 3.48
C ALA A 4 -58.29 -7.93 3.61
N ILE A 5 -57.91 -8.53 2.48
CA ILE A 5 -56.73 -9.39 2.40
C ILE A 5 -55.55 -8.46 2.66
N THR A 6 -55.10 -8.39 3.92
CA THR A 6 -53.80 -7.82 4.26
C THR A 6 -52.76 -8.69 3.57
N TYR A 7 -52.31 -8.26 2.38
CA TYR A 7 -51.22 -8.89 1.66
C TYR A 7 -50.01 -8.85 2.60
N ASP A 8 -49.61 -10.00 3.15
CA ASP A 8 -48.38 -10.06 3.94
C ASP A 8 -47.23 -9.77 2.99
N ALA A 9 -46.72 -8.55 3.09
CA ALA A 9 -45.65 -8.07 2.25
C ALA A 9 -44.30 -8.63 2.68
N ARG A 10 -44.22 -9.30 3.85
CA ARG A 10 -43.02 -10.03 4.29
C ARG A 10 -42.93 -11.36 3.55
N LYS A 11 -41.80 -11.57 2.90
CA LYS A 11 -41.51 -12.81 2.18
C LYS A 11 -40.14 -13.33 2.54
N GLU A 12 -40.03 -14.65 2.58
CA GLU A 12 -38.75 -15.33 2.57
C GLU A 12 -38.07 -15.07 1.22
N ILE A 13 -36.84 -14.56 1.29
CA ILE A 13 -36.02 -14.17 0.15
C ILE A 13 -34.65 -14.78 0.34
N ILE A 14 -34.14 -15.42 -0.71
CA ILE A 14 -32.76 -15.88 -0.79
C ILE A 14 -31.92 -14.74 -1.36
N ILE A 15 -31.04 -14.19 -0.55
CA ILE A 15 -30.03 -13.24 -1.03
C ILE A 15 -28.92 -14.04 -1.68
N LYS A 16 -28.55 -13.70 -2.92
CA LYS A 16 -27.34 -14.17 -3.58
C LYS A 16 -26.32 -13.03 -3.62
N ILE A 17 -25.16 -13.26 -3.01
CA ILE A 17 -24.08 -12.29 -2.88
C ILE A 17 -23.02 -12.56 -3.95
N THR A 18 -22.68 -11.54 -4.71
CA THR A 18 -21.64 -11.59 -5.75
C THR A 18 -20.48 -10.66 -5.33
N PRO A 19 -19.20 -11.03 -5.56
CA PRO A 19 -18.75 -12.24 -6.27
C PRO A 19 -18.75 -13.52 -5.44
N SER A 20 -18.81 -13.49 -4.11
CA SER A 20 -18.56 -14.65 -3.24
C SER A 20 -19.46 -15.89 -3.45
N HIS A 21 -20.53 -15.79 -4.23
CA HIS A 21 -21.55 -16.82 -4.45
C HIS A 21 -22.21 -17.34 -3.15
N GLU A 22 -22.08 -16.58 -2.07
CA GLU A 22 -22.74 -16.88 -0.81
C GLU A 22 -24.24 -16.63 -0.92
N SER A 23 -25.01 -17.41 -0.17
CA SER A 23 -26.46 -17.19 -0.06
C SER A 23 -26.91 -17.16 1.39
N LYS A 24 -27.86 -16.26 1.67
CA LYS A 24 -28.49 -16.12 2.99
C LYS A 24 -30.00 -16.09 2.81
N LEU A 25 -30.72 -16.86 3.62
CA LEU A 25 -32.17 -16.79 3.70
C LEU A 25 -32.56 -15.68 4.67
N VAL A 26 -33.41 -14.76 4.22
CA VAL A 26 -33.84 -13.60 5.02
C VAL A 26 -35.35 -13.40 4.92
N LEU A 27 -35.92 -12.70 5.89
CA LEU A 27 -37.31 -12.26 5.88
C LEU A 27 -37.36 -10.74 5.66
N LEU A 28 -37.78 -10.30 4.47
CA LEU A 28 -37.87 -8.87 4.11
C LEU A 28 -39.28 -8.47 3.68
N ASN A 29 -39.63 -7.21 3.93
CA ASN A 29 -40.87 -6.62 3.42
C ASN A 29 -40.66 -6.13 1.99
N THR A 30 -41.30 -6.79 1.03
CA THR A 30 -41.22 -6.49 -0.41
C THR A 30 -41.83 -5.16 -0.81
N ALA A 31 -42.70 -4.57 0.03
CA ALA A 31 -43.26 -3.24 -0.20
C ALA A 31 -42.30 -2.10 0.19
N ASN A 32 -41.25 -2.38 0.99
CA ASN A 32 -40.26 -1.39 1.36
C ASN A 32 -39.47 -0.91 0.13
N ASN A 33 -39.02 0.34 0.18
CA ASN A 33 -38.00 0.80 -0.76
C ASN A 33 -36.63 0.16 -0.46
N LEU A 34 -35.70 0.28 -1.41
CA LEU A 34 -34.39 -0.33 -1.30
C LEU A 34 -33.55 0.30 -0.18
N LEU A 35 -33.73 1.59 0.10
CA LEU A 35 -33.01 2.27 1.18
C LEU A 35 -33.35 1.69 2.56
N VAL A 36 -34.65 1.49 2.84
CA VAL A 36 -35.11 0.85 4.09
C VAL A 36 -34.71 -0.63 4.11
N THR A 37 -34.76 -1.31 2.96
CA THR A 37 -34.27 -2.69 2.85
C THR A 37 -32.78 -2.78 3.21
N ARG A 38 -31.95 -1.88 2.70
CA ARG A 38 -30.51 -1.81 3.01
C ARG A 38 -30.25 -1.62 4.49
N GLN A 39 -30.99 -0.73 5.16
CA GLN A 39 -30.87 -0.54 6.61
C GLN A 39 -31.17 -1.83 7.38
N LYS A 40 -32.23 -2.55 7.00
CA LYS A 40 -32.53 -3.86 7.59
C LYS A 40 -31.48 -4.92 7.32
N LEU A 41 -30.92 -4.96 6.10
CA LEU A 41 -29.83 -5.88 5.78
C LEU A 41 -28.60 -5.64 6.67
N LYS A 42 -28.33 -4.37 6.99
CA LYS A 42 -27.27 -3.98 7.91
C LYS A 42 -27.58 -4.36 9.36
N GLU A 43 -28.77 -4.01 9.86
CA GLU A 43 -29.14 -4.17 11.27
C GLU A 43 -29.44 -5.63 11.66
N ASP A 44 -30.18 -6.35 10.81
CA ASP A 44 -30.75 -7.65 11.15
C ASP A 44 -29.91 -8.84 10.63
N TYR A 45 -29.08 -8.62 9.61
CA TYR A 45 -28.39 -9.71 8.87
C TYR A 45 -26.88 -9.54 8.73
N ASP A 46 -26.32 -8.49 9.36
CA ASP A 46 -24.91 -8.12 9.34
C ASP A 46 -24.32 -8.00 7.92
N ILE A 47 -25.15 -7.53 6.98
CA ILE A 47 -24.71 -7.21 5.61
C ILE A 47 -24.42 -5.71 5.57
N ASN A 48 -23.34 -5.33 6.25
CA ASN A 48 -22.96 -3.94 6.48
C ASN A 48 -21.73 -3.56 5.63
N SER A 49 -21.92 -3.43 4.32
CA SER A 49 -20.91 -2.88 3.44
C SER A 49 -21.37 -1.55 2.86
N THR A 50 -20.52 -0.53 2.98
CA THR A 50 -20.64 0.74 2.24
C THR A 50 -20.62 0.52 0.72
N LEU A 51 -20.14 -0.64 0.27
CA LEU A 51 -20.01 -1.05 -1.12
C LEU A 51 -21.14 -1.96 -1.59
N LEU A 52 -22.16 -2.22 -0.75
CA LEU A 52 -23.31 -3.01 -1.17
C LEU A 52 -24.04 -2.30 -2.32
N LYS A 53 -24.30 -3.01 -3.41
CA LYS A 53 -25.12 -2.58 -4.54
C LYS A 53 -26.24 -3.60 -4.76
N PHE A 54 -27.47 -3.13 -4.93
CA PHE A 54 -28.55 -3.98 -5.38
C PHE A 54 -28.41 -4.22 -6.89
N LEU A 55 -28.67 -5.46 -7.32
CA LEU A 55 -28.61 -5.85 -8.72
C LEU A 55 -30.00 -6.19 -9.22
N ARG A 56 -30.37 -5.63 -10.37
CA ARG A 56 -31.57 -6.04 -11.12
C ARG A 56 -31.16 -6.96 -12.25
N LYS A 57 -31.63 -8.20 -12.19
CA LYS A 57 -31.46 -9.17 -13.28
C LYS A 57 -32.34 -8.77 -14.47
N TYR A 58 -31.81 -8.92 -15.68
CA TYR A 58 -32.55 -8.78 -16.94
C TYR A 58 -32.12 -9.88 -17.92
N SER A 59 -33.00 -10.23 -18.85
CA SER A 59 -32.69 -11.20 -19.90
C SER A 59 -32.02 -10.51 -21.07
N GLU A 60 -30.89 -11.04 -21.54
CA GLU A 60 -30.28 -10.65 -22.81
C GLU A 60 -30.75 -11.65 -23.86
N GLY A 61 -31.57 -11.19 -24.81
CA GLY A 61 -32.09 -12.03 -25.88
C GLY A 61 -31.91 -11.34 -27.23
N ASN A 62 -31.13 -11.97 -28.12
CA ASN A 62 -31.46 -11.98 -29.54
C ASN A 62 -32.34 -13.21 -29.76
N GLU A 63 -33.51 -13.04 -30.39
CA GLU A 63 -34.57 -14.05 -30.54
C GLU A 63 -34.20 -15.33 -31.34
N TYR A 64 -32.94 -15.57 -31.69
CA TYR A 64 -32.55 -16.61 -32.65
C TYR A 64 -31.59 -17.71 -32.17
N ASP A 65 -31.08 -17.68 -30.95
CA ASP A 65 -30.19 -18.75 -30.46
C ASP A 65 -30.84 -19.62 -29.38
N ASN A 66 -31.12 -20.88 -29.72
CA ASN A 66 -31.70 -21.92 -28.85
C ASN A 66 -30.72 -22.46 -27.78
N ASN A 67 -29.64 -21.73 -27.46
CA ASN A 67 -28.74 -22.06 -26.37
C ASN A 67 -28.94 -21.05 -25.24
N GLY A 68 -29.66 -21.50 -24.19
CA GLY A 68 -29.87 -20.84 -22.88
C GLY A 68 -29.45 -19.37 -22.79
N GLY A 69 -30.42 -18.46 -22.91
CA GLY A 69 -30.19 -17.02 -22.92
C GLY A 69 -29.31 -16.53 -21.75
N SER A 70 -28.30 -15.71 -22.08
CA SER A 70 -27.49 -14.99 -21.10
C SER A 70 -28.39 -14.06 -20.27
N CYS A 71 -28.19 -14.03 -18.96
CA CYS A 71 -28.84 -13.04 -18.10
C CYS A 71 -27.81 -12.01 -17.62
N GLY A 72 -28.12 -10.72 -17.82
CA GLY A 72 -27.31 -9.61 -17.35
C GLY A 72 -27.81 -9.08 -16.00
N PHE A 73 -26.97 -8.26 -15.36
CA PHE A 73 -27.30 -7.55 -14.11
C PHE A 73 -27.03 -6.06 -14.27
N ALA A 74 -28.00 -5.25 -13.88
CA ALA A 74 -27.86 -3.80 -13.78
C ALA A 74 -27.67 -3.39 -12.31
N GLU A 75 -26.61 -2.64 -12.03
CA GLU A 75 -26.38 -2.05 -10.71
C GLU A 75 -27.37 -0.89 -10.48
N ILE A 76 -27.98 -0.85 -9.29
CA ILE A 76 -28.88 0.22 -8.89
C ILE A 76 -28.08 1.29 -8.14
N GLU A 77 -28.22 2.54 -8.56
CA GLU A 77 -27.55 3.66 -7.90
C GLU A 77 -28.22 4.01 -6.57
N LEU A 78 -27.41 4.44 -5.60
CA LEU A 78 -27.86 4.73 -4.23
C LEU A 78 -28.98 5.78 -4.19
N LYS A 79 -28.93 6.77 -5.08
CA LYS A 79 -29.94 7.84 -5.22
C LYS A 79 -31.33 7.34 -5.63
N ASP A 80 -31.40 6.19 -6.31
CA ASP A 80 -32.65 5.63 -6.82
C ASP A 80 -33.30 4.68 -5.80
N GLU A 81 -32.58 4.32 -4.73
CA GLU A 81 -33.03 3.36 -3.72
C GLU A 81 -34.21 3.84 -2.88
N GLU A 82 -34.41 5.16 -2.76
CA GLU A 82 -35.55 5.73 -2.05
C GLU A 82 -36.85 5.56 -2.85
N GLN A 83 -36.76 5.56 -4.18
CA GLN A 83 -37.90 5.51 -5.09
C GLN A 83 -38.24 4.09 -5.55
N LEU A 84 -37.25 3.20 -5.61
CA LEU A 84 -37.43 1.82 -6.05
C LEU A 84 -37.86 0.91 -4.88
N ARG A 85 -38.90 0.12 -5.12
CA ARG A 85 -39.38 -0.91 -4.17
C ARG A 85 -38.66 -2.23 -4.37
N LEU A 86 -38.45 -2.97 -3.27
CA LEU A 86 -37.81 -4.28 -3.29
C LEU A 86 -38.52 -5.27 -4.23
N CYS A 87 -39.86 -5.28 -4.25
CA CYS A 87 -40.64 -6.13 -5.15
C CYS A 87 -40.35 -5.94 -6.64
N LYS A 88 -39.73 -4.83 -7.05
CA LYS A 88 -39.39 -4.56 -8.47
C LYS A 88 -38.11 -5.23 -8.93
N ILE A 89 -37.29 -5.71 -8.01
CA ILE A 89 -35.95 -6.26 -8.31
C ILE A 89 -35.79 -7.71 -7.85
N ILE A 90 -36.76 -8.23 -7.08
CA ILE A 90 -36.83 -9.65 -6.73
C ILE A 90 -37.05 -10.45 -8.01
N ASP A 91 -36.17 -11.42 -8.21
CA ASP A 91 -36.30 -12.45 -9.23
C ASP A 91 -36.98 -13.70 -8.64
N LYS A 92 -37.47 -14.59 -9.51
CA LYS A 92 -37.96 -15.90 -9.11
C LYS A 92 -37.10 -17.00 -9.71
N ASP A 93 -36.73 -17.98 -8.90
CA ASP A 93 -36.09 -19.19 -9.43
C ASP A 93 -37.09 -20.19 -10.02
N ILE A 94 -36.57 -21.29 -10.56
CA ILE A 94 -37.35 -22.37 -11.18
C ILE A 94 -38.30 -23.04 -10.16
N SER A 95 -38.00 -22.95 -8.87
CA SER A 95 -38.82 -23.44 -7.75
C SER A 95 -39.72 -22.36 -7.15
N ASP A 96 -39.97 -21.26 -7.87
CA ASP A 96 -40.79 -20.11 -7.44
C ASP A 96 -40.28 -19.38 -6.18
N LYS A 97 -39.00 -19.58 -5.82
CA LYS A 97 -38.38 -18.91 -4.66
C LYS A 97 -37.96 -17.49 -5.02
N ASN A 98 -38.20 -16.55 -4.11
CA ASN A 98 -37.78 -15.16 -4.29
C ASN A 98 -36.26 -15.05 -4.12
N ILE A 99 -35.59 -14.48 -5.12
CA ILE A 99 -34.15 -14.22 -5.09
C ILE A 99 -33.90 -12.70 -5.16
N LEU A 100 -33.02 -12.24 -4.28
CA LEU A 100 -32.45 -10.90 -4.35
C LEU A 100 -30.97 -11.01 -4.67
N TYR A 101 -30.53 -10.37 -5.74
CA TYR A 101 -29.11 -10.31 -6.09
C TYR A 101 -28.49 -9.03 -5.53
N ILE A 102 -27.39 -9.20 -4.79
CA ILE A 102 -26.59 -8.07 -4.31
C ILE A 102 -25.13 -8.29 -4.65
N LYS A 103 -24.44 -7.21 -4.98
CA LYS A 103 -22.99 -7.16 -5.03
C LYS A 103 -22.50 -6.59 -3.71
N CYS A 104 -21.66 -7.33 -3.00
CA CYS A 104 -21.16 -6.91 -1.71
C CYS A 104 -19.72 -7.41 -1.52
N ILE A 105 -18.80 -6.46 -1.35
CA ILE A 105 -17.43 -6.73 -0.95
C ILE A 105 -17.27 -6.21 0.46
N ASP A 106 -16.84 -7.09 1.36
CA ASP A 106 -16.53 -6.72 2.72
C ASP A 106 -15.05 -6.31 2.82
N TRP A 107 -14.81 -5.00 2.89
CA TRP A 107 -13.46 -4.47 3.04
C TRP A 107 -12.90 -4.72 4.45
N ASN A 108 -13.75 -4.90 5.47
CA ASN A 108 -13.28 -5.25 6.82
C ASN A 108 -12.67 -6.64 6.81
N PHE A 109 -13.35 -7.61 6.18
CA PHE A 109 -12.78 -8.93 5.94
C PHE A 109 -11.43 -8.85 5.23
N LEU A 110 -11.33 -8.03 4.17
CA LEU A 110 -10.06 -7.84 3.45
C LEU A 110 -8.98 -7.21 4.34
N ASN A 111 -9.33 -6.27 5.23
CA ASN A 111 -8.43 -5.68 6.21
C ASN A 111 -7.89 -6.71 7.20
N GLU A 112 -8.78 -7.53 7.78
CA GLU A 112 -8.44 -8.56 8.76
C GLU A 112 -7.54 -9.63 8.13
N GLU A 113 -7.93 -10.15 6.97
CA GLU A 113 -7.18 -11.20 6.27
C GLU A 113 -5.79 -10.73 5.83
N ASN A 114 -5.67 -9.47 5.38
CA ASN A 114 -4.41 -8.92 4.86
C ASN A 114 -3.62 -8.10 5.89
N LYS A 115 -4.14 -7.92 7.11
CA LYS A 115 -3.57 -7.05 8.16
C LYS A 115 -3.20 -5.67 7.60
N LEU A 116 -4.15 -4.96 6.97
CA LEU A 116 -3.84 -3.72 6.24
C LEU A 116 -3.53 -2.54 7.16
N ASP A 117 -4.07 -2.54 8.37
CA ASP A 117 -3.82 -1.51 9.40
C ASP A 117 -2.74 -1.88 10.42
N TYR A 118 -1.97 -2.92 10.12
CA TYR A 118 -0.74 -3.24 10.82
C TYR A 118 0.43 -2.53 10.14
N GLY A 119 1.37 -2.04 10.94
CA GLY A 119 2.63 -1.56 10.40
C GLY A 119 3.40 -2.68 9.72
N CYS A 120 4.38 -2.29 8.93
CA CYS A 120 5.14 -3.12 8.03
C CYS A 120 6.62 -2.83 8.19
N THR A 121 7.43 -3.87 7.97
CA THR A 121 8.88 -3.78 7.91
C THR A 121 9.35 -4.36 6.58
N MET A 122 10.11 -3.57 5.82
CA MET A 122 10.70 -4.02 4.58
C MET A 122 11.90 -4.90 4.88
N THR A 123 11.99 -6.09 4.28
CA THR A 123 13.17 -6.98 4.44
C THR A 123 13.75 -7.36 3.09
N TYR A 124 14.84 -8.12 3.07
CA TYR A 124 15.46 -8.55 1.82
C TYR A 124 14.55 -9.44 0.95
N ASP A 125 13.78 -10.32 1.59
CA ASP A 125 13.01 -11.37 0.92
C ASP A 125 11.51 -11.09 0.81
N GLU A 126 10.94 -10.34 1.77
CA GLU A 126 9.54 -9.95 1.74
C GLU A 126 9.19 -8.87 2.75
N ILE A 127 8.02 -8.27 2.56
CA ILE A 127 7.46 -7.33 3.51
C ILE A 127 6.84 -8.10 4.67
N LYS A 128 7.26 -7.78 5.88
CA LYS A 128 6.72 -8.38 7.10
C LYS A 128 5.66 -7.46 7.70
N LYS A 129 4.53 -8.05 8.07
CA LYS A 129 3.51 -7.39 8.88
C LYS A 129 3.94 -7.43 10.34
N ALA A 130 3.66 -6.36 11.07
CA ALA A 130 3.89 -6.27 12.50
C ALA A 130 3.03 -7.27 13.28
N ASP A 131 3.51 -7.66 14.46
CA ASP A 131 2.77 -8.54 15.37
C ASP A 131 1.72 -7.75 16.16
N LYS A 132 2.03 -6.51 16.54
CA LYS A 132 1.10 -5.61 17.20
C LYS A 132 0.43 -4.64 16.22
N ARG A 133 -0.84 -4.35 16.51
CA ARG A 133 -1.66 -3.44 15.70
C ARG A 133 -1.48 -1.99 16.17
N ALA A 134 -0.85 -1.17 15.33
CA ALA A 134 -0.67 0.25 15.61
C ALA A 134 -1.95 1.06 15.35
N PHE A 135 -2.82 0.62 14.45
CA PHE A 135 -3.99 1.38 14.01
C PHE A 135 -5.23 0.53 13.86
N VAL A 136 -6.39 1.15 14.04
CA VAL A 136 -7.69 0.62 13.60
C VAL A 136 -8.14 1.41 12.37
N MET A 137 -8.26 0.73 11.23
CA MET A 137 -8.86 1.32 10.05
C MET A 137 -10.38 1.38 10.20
N LYS A 138 -10.95 2.61 10.21
CA LYS A 138 -12.39 2.83 10.39
C LYS A 138 -13.19 2.78 9.09
N ASN A 139 -12.53 3.04 7.96
CA ASN A 139 -13.12 3.03 6.62
C ASN A 139 -12.00 3.00 5.56
N CYS A 140 -12.36 2.92 4.29
CA CYS A 140 -11.44 3.12 3.18
C CYS A 140 -12.14 3.74 1.95
N GLU A 141 -11.37 4.44 1.13
CA GLU A 141 -11.74 4.78 -0.24
C GLU A 141 -11.48 3.53 -1.11
N PHE A 142 -12.55 2.77 -1.40
CA PHE A 142 -12.49 1.55 -2.20
C PHE A 142 -12.83 1.84 -3.66
N LYS A 143 -12.01 1.30 -4.57
CA LYS A 143 -12.26 1.35 -6.02
C LYS A 143 -12.02 -0.01 -6.64
N GLU A 144 -13.03 -0.55 -7.31
CA GLU A 144 -12.90 -1.79 -8.08
C GLU A 144 -12.11 -1.56 -9.37
N ILE A 145 -11.30 -2.54 -9.75
CA ILE A 145 -10.45 -2.56 -10.94
C ILE A 145 -10.95 -3.72 -11.80
N GLY A 146 -11.95 -3.45 -12.66
CA GLY A 146 -12.73 -4.51 -13.33
C GLY A 146 -12.50 -4.70 -14.83
N ALA A 147 -11.97 -3.70 -15.54
CA ALA A 147 -11.91 -3.73 -17.01
C ALA A 147 -10.59 -4.25 -17.59
N VAL A 148 -9.51 -4.22 -16.81
CA VAL A 148 -8.18 -4.64 -17.27
C VAL A 148 -8.02 -6.12 -16.95
N GLY A 149 -7.76 -6.94 -17.97
CA GLY A 149 -7.44 -8.35 -17.82
C GLY A 149 -6.14 -8.56 -17.05
N CYS A 150 -5.57 -9.76 -17.12
CA CYS A 150 -4.26 -10.01 -16.52
C CYS A 150 -3.18 -9.18 -17.23
N GLU A 151 -2.45 -8.40 -16.43
CA GLU A 151 -1.24 -7.72 -16.84
C GLU A 151 -0.09 -8.71 -16.76
N LYS A 152 0.65 -8.88 -17.85
CA LYS A 152 1.88 -9.67 -17.90
C LYS A 152 3.03 -8.75 -18.23
N GLY A 153 4.16 -8.95 -17.57
CA GLY A 153 5.30 -8.07 -17.80
C GLY A 153 6.59 -8.61 -17.20
N VAL A 154 7.62 -7.80 -17.35
CA VAL A 154 8.94 -8.00 -16.77
C VAL A 154 9.21 -6.78 -15.89
N VAL A 155 9.68 -7.01 -14.67
CA VAL A 155 10.22 -5.94 -13.84
C VAL A 155 11.74 -6.08 -13.81
N GLU A 156 12.44 -5.03 -14.18
CA GLU A 156 13.89 -4.94 -14.11
C GLU A 156 14.31 -4.18 -12.85
N PHE A 157 15.45 -4.58 -12.28
CA PHE A 157 16.11 -3.86 -11.19
C PHE A 157 17.60 -3.72 -11.50
N LYS A 158 18.15 -2.56 -11.16
CA LYS A 158 19.56 -2.20 -11.41
C LYS A 158 20.41 -2.24 -10.14
N SER A 159 19.78 -2.33 -8.98
CA SER A 159 20.45 -2.35 -7.69
C SER A 159 19.75 -3.28 -6.70
N THR A 160 20.47 -3.64 -5.64
CA THR A 160 19.90 -4.37 -4.50
C THR A 160 18.76 -3.59 -3.83
N GLU A 161 18.88 -2.26 -3.74
CA GLU A 161 17.81 -1.40 -3.19
C GLU A 161 16.52 -1.51 -4.03
N GLU A 162 16.63 -1.45 -5.36
CA GLU A 162 15.48 -1.62 -6.26
C GLU A 162 14.88 -3.03 -6.13
N ARG A 163 15.72 -4.07 -6.08
CA ARG A 163 15.28 -5.45 -5.88
C ARG A 163 14.45 -5.56 -4.60
N ILE A 164 14.93 -5.00 -3.49
CA ILE A 164 14.23 -5.02 -2.20
C ILE A 164 12.85 -4.37 -2.32
N LYS A 165 12.76 -3.16 -2.90
CA LYS A 165 11.47 -2.47 -3.08
C LYS A 165 10.48 -3.34 -3.83
N ILE A 166 10.93 -3.90 -4.94
CA ILE A 166 10.09 -4.70 -5.82
C ILE A 166 9.65 -6.02 -5.15
N THR A 167 10.57 -6.70 -4.46
CA THR A 167 10.27 -7.92 -3.69
C THR A 167 9.26 -7.65 -2.57
N ASN A 168 9.29 -6.44 -2.01
CA ASN A 168 8.34 -5.96 -1.01
C ASN A 168 7.09 -5.30 -1.63
N LEU A 169 6.86 -5.51 -2.92
CA LEU A 169 5.67 -5.07 -3.68
C LEU A 169 5.51 -3.55 -3.82
N PHE A 170 6.60 -2.80 -3.76
CA PHE A 170 6.66 -1.37 -4.11
C PHE A 170 7.22 -1.19 -5.52
N PHE A 171 6.37 -0.69 -6.43
CA PHE A 171 6.71 -0.51 -7.85
C PHE A 171 6.75 0.95 -8.30
N ALA A 172 6.10 1.86 -7.55
CA ALA A 172 6.09 3.29 -7.84
C ALA A 172 7.26 4.00 -7.16
N ALA A 173 7.75 5.08 -7.79
CA ALA A 173 8.79 5.92 -7.21
C ALA A 173 8.23 6.75 -6.04
N ASP A 174 8.84 6.61 -4.87
CA ASP A 174 8.49 7.32 -3.65
C ASP A 174 9.74 7.48 -2.76
N ILE A 175 10.03 8.70 -2.32
CA ILE A 175 11.24 8.99 -1.53
C ILE A 175 11.26 8.31 -0.16
N ASN A 176 10.08 8.05 0.42
CA ASN A 176 9.97 7.32 1.69
C ASN A 176 10.30 5.85 1.49
N VAL A 177 9.88 5.26 0.36
CA VAL A 177 10.22 3.87 -0.01
C VAL A 177 11.74 3.69 -0.07
N ASP A 178 12.47 4.66 -0.62
CA ASP A 178 13.94 4.62 -0.68
C ASP A 178 14.57 4.55 0.72
N ASN A 179 14.06 5.36 1.66
CA ASN A 179 14.55 5.36 3.04
C ASN A 179 14.24 4.04 3.75
N PHE A 180 13.03 3.48 3.55
CA PHE A 180 12.65 2.20 4.15
C PHE A 180 13.44 1.02 3.57
N ALA A 181 13.73 1.03 2.26
CA ALA A 181 14.56 0.00 1.64
C ALA A 181 15.98 -0.02 2.22
N LYS A 182 16.58 1.16 2.45
CA LYS A 182 17.90 1.30 3.08
C LYS A 182 17.93 0.78 4.52
N LEU A 183 16.87 1.05 5.28
CA LEU A 183 16.71 0.50 6.62
C LEU A 183 16.55 -1.03 6.58
N GLY A 184 15.73 -1.55 5.66
CA GLY A 184 15.53 -3.00 5.46
C GLY A 184 16.81 -3.75 5.13
N MET A 185 17.73 -3.15 4.34
CA MET A 185 19.06 -3.70 4.10
C MET A 185 19.89 -3.87 5.38
N SER A 186 19.67 -3.01 6.38
CA SER A 186 20.44 -3.02 7.64
C SER A 186 19.92 -4.04 8.65
N ILE A 187 18.65 -4.43 8.55
CA ILE A 187 17.95 -5.34 9.48
C ILE A 187 18.15 -6.81 9.09
N GLY A 188 18.38 -7.11 7.81
CA GLY A 188 18.72 -8.45 7.36
C GLY A 188 20.15 -8.80 7.72
N SER A 189 20.39 -9.98 8.32
CA SER A 189 21.73 -10.55 8.45
C SER A 189 22.28 -10.80 7.05
N MET A 190 22.96 -9.81 6.48
CA MET A 190 23.87 -10.07 5.37
C MET A 190 25.09 -10.74 5.97
N GLU A 191 24.96 -12.02 6.35
CA GLU A 191 26.10 -12.89 6.56
C GLU A 191 26.90 -12.88 5.26
N ASN A 192 27.94 -12.04 5.21
CA ASN A 192 29.09 -12.15 4.34
C ASN A 192 28.84 -12.47 2.85
N LYS A 193 27.73 -12.05 2.23
CA LYS A 193 27.71 -11.76 0.78
C LYS A 193 28.21 -10.35 0.55
N LYS A 194 29.48 -10.17 0.92
CA LYS A 194 30.34 -9.09 0.48
C LYS A 194 30.63 -9.28 -1.01
N SER A 195 29.62 -9.13 -1.85
CA SER A 195 29.82 -8.94 -3.27
C SER A 195 29.23 -7.60 -3.64
N ASN A 196 30.12 -6.63 -3.84
CA ASN A 196 29.91 -5.38 -4.56
C ASN A 196 29.45 -5.61 -6.02
N SER A 197 28.80 -6.73 -6.34
CA SER A 197 28.14 -6.91 -7.61
C SER A 197 26.82 -6.16 -7.53
N GLU A 198 26.74 -5.01 -8.21
CA GLU A 198 25.48 -4.43 -8.66
C GLU A 198 24.69 -5.56 -9.31
N THR A 199 23.78 -6.15 -8.53
CA THR A 199 23.00 -7.31 -8.94
C THR A 199 21.85 -6.72 -9.74
N SER A 200 22.10 -6.47 -11.01
CA SER A 200 21.02 -6.16 -11.95
C SER A 200 20.32 -7.45 -12.32
N GLY A 201 19.03 -7.37 -12.60
CA GLY A 201 18.27 -8.53 -12.99
C GLY A 201 16.85 -8.18 -13.38
N SER A 202 16.09 -9.22 -13.67
CA SER A 202 14.67 -9.07 -13.94
C SER A 202 13.91 -10.31 -13.51
N TYR A 203 12.60 -10.16 -13.36
CA TYR A 203 11.70 -11.31 -13.24
C TYR A 203 10.41 -11.05 -13.99
N HIS A 204 9.80 -12.12 -14.45
CA HIS A 204 8.50 -12.08 -15.11
C HIS A 204 7.39 -12.13 -14.06
N PHE A 205 6.27 -11.48 -14.35
CA PHE A 205 5.10 -11.53 -13.50
C PHE A 205 3.80 -11.62 -14.29
N ILE A 206 2.78 -12.14 -13.62
CA ILE A 206 1.37 -11.99 -14.01
C ILE A 206 0.67 -11.30 -12.84
N LYS A 207 -0.07 -10.23 -13.11
CA LYS A 207 -0.85 -9.47 -12.12
C LYS A 207 -2.30 -9.41 -12.55
N HIS A 208 -3.21 -9.73 -11.64
CA HIS A 208 -4.62 -9.45 -11.79
C HIS A 208 -5.08 -8.56 -10.63
N ALA A 209 -4.99 -7.25 -10.83
CA ALA A 209 -5.55 -6.29 -9.90
C ALA A 209 -7.08 -6.37 -9.92
N LYS A 210 -7.69 -6.22 -8.75
CA LYS A 210 -9.13 -6.36 -8.53
C LYS A 210 -9.75 -5.16 -7.82
N ALA A 211 -9.00 -4.57 -6.89
CA ALA A 211 -9.43 -3.36 -6.20
C ALA A 211 -8.23 -2.56 -5.71
N SER A 212 -8.45 -1.28 -5.43
CA SER A 212 -7.56 -0.44 -4.64
C SER A 212 -8.29 0.07 -3.40
N LEU A 213 -7.62 0.01 -2.25
CA LEU A 213 -8.07 0.59 -0.99
C LEU A 213 -7.10 1.71 -0.61
N GLU A 214 -7.61 2.92 -0.41
CA GLU A 214 -6.85 4.06 0.14
C GLU A 214 -7.44 4.46 1.49
N PHE A 215 -6.61 4.54 2.52
CA PHE A 215 -7.11 4.62 3.89
C PHE A 215 -6.35 5.57 4.83
N THR A 216 -5.47 6.42 4.29
CA THR A 216 -4.71 7.43 5.06
C THR A 216 -5.57 8.22 6.06
N LYS A 217 -6.77 8.63 5.64
CA LYS A 217 -7.67 9.49 6.43
C LYS A 217 -8.47 8.74 7.50
N TYR A 218 -8.43 7.41 7.48
CA TYR A 218 -9.29 6.56 8.31
C TYR A 218 -8.50 5.68 9.29
N LEU A 219 -7.20 5.93 9.43
CA LEU A 219 -6.34 5.27 10.41
C LEU A 219 -6.44 5.99 11.75
N GLU A 220 -6.92 5.29 12.76
CA GLU A 220 -6.91 5.75 14.15
C GLU A 220 -5.86 4.97 14.95
N PRO A 221 -4.87 5.63 15.58
CA PRO A 221 -3.89 4.95 16.42
C PRO A 221 -4.55 4.22 17.60
N THR A 222 -4.07 3.03 17.92
CA THR A 222 -4.58 2.27 19.07
C THR A 222 -4.14 2.92 20.38
N PRO A 223 -4.96 2.82 21.46
CA PRO A 223 -4.57 3.34 22.77
C PRO A 223 -3.24 2.76 23.28
N ASP A 224 -3.00 1.47 23.03
CA ASP A 224 -1.75 0.80 23.42
C ASP A 224 -0.55 1.40 22.70
N PHE A 225 -0.64 1.59 21.38
CA PHE A 225 0.42 2.23 20.61
C PHE A 225 0.69 3.67 21.06
N ILE A 226 -0.36 4.47 21.30
CA ILE A 226 -0.22 5.83 21.82
C ILE A 226 0.52 5.82 23.15
N LYS A 227 0.11 4.95 24.07
CA LYS A 227 0.71 4.84 25.40
C LYS A 227 2.19 4.47 25.34
N GLU A 228 2.55 3.45 24.54
CA GLU A 228 3.95 3.05 24.39
C GLU A 228 4.81 4.18 23.81
N VAL A 229 4.29 4.94 22.85
CA VAL A 229 4.97 6.11 22.31
C VAL A 229 5.13 7.20 23.37
N GLU A 230 4.10 7.50 24.17
CA GLU A 230 4.19 8.47 25.26
C GLU A 230 5.24 8.06 26.30
N ASP A 231 5.25 6.78 26.69
CA ASP A 231 6.24 6.23 27.62
C ASP A 231 7.66 6.35 27.04
N ALA A 232 7.85 6.06 25.74
CA ALA A 232 9.13 6.24 25.07
C ALA A 232 9.60 7.70 25.04
N THR A 233 8.70 8.67 24.82
CA THR A 233 9.06 10.10 24.84
C THR A 233 9.52 10.61 26.20
N ASN A 234 9.09 9.96 27.29
CA ASN A 234 9.47 10.30 28.66
C ASN A 234 10.63 9.44 29.18
N SER A 235 11.16 8.53 28.36
CA SER A 235 12.25 7.63 28.72
C SER A 235 13.57 8.40 28.90
N LYS A 236 14.45 7.85 29.74
CA LYS A 236 15.86 8.29 29.83
C LYS A 236 16.66 7.93 28.58
N ASP A 237 16.29 6.82 27.93
CA ASP A 237 16.80 6.43 26.63
C ASP A 237 15.62 6.26 25.66
N PRO A 238 15.21 7.35 24.99
CA PRO A 238 14.15 7.28 24.00
C PRO A 238 14.55 6.43 22.79
N ALA A 239 15.82 6.42 22.39
CA ALA A 239 16.26 5.74 21.18
C ALA A 239 16.06 4.23 21.27
N GLU A 240 16.47 3.61 22.38
CA GLU A 240 16.23 2.18 22.62
C GLU A 240 14.73 1.86 22.66
N LYS A 241 13.92 2.72 23.30
CA LYS A 241 12.46 2.50 23.41
C LYS A 241 11.76 2.60 22.06
N PHE A 242 12.15 3.55 21.22
CA PHE A 242 11.59 3.65 19.87
C PHE A 242 12.03 2.48 18.98
N ASN A 243 13.23 1.93 19.16
CA ASN A 243 13.65 0.71 18.46
C ASN A 243 12.76 -0.49 18.84
N GLN A 244 12.41 -0.63 20.13
CA GLN A 244 11.45 -1.65 20.58
C GLN A 244 10.07 -1.46 19.93
N ILE A 245 9.59 -0.21 19.88
CA ILE A 245 8.29 0.10 19.25
C ILE A 245 8.28 -0.27 17.76
N ILE A 246 9.29 0.10 16.98
CA ILE A 246 9.32 -0.20 15.54
C ILE A 246 9.53 -1.69 15.24
N GLU A 247 10.14 -2.45 16.16
CA GLU A 247 10.22 -3.91 16.06
C GLU A 247 8.85 -4.56 16.24
N GLU A 248 8.06 -4.10 17.21
CA GLU A 248 6.75 -4.70 17.53
C GLU A 248 5.60 -4.22 16.63
N TYR A 249 5.60 -2.93 16.27
CA TYR A 249 4.53 -2.26 15.52
C TYR A 249 4.88 -2.00 14.05
N GLY A 250 6.13 -2.27 13.64
CA GLY A 250 6.63 -2.03 12.28
C GLY A 250 7.21 -0.63 12.05
N TYR A 251 7.85 -0.43 10.91
CA TYR A 251 8.53 0.84 10.58
C TYR A 251 7.61 1.85 9.91
N PHE A 252 6.73 1.37 9.02
CA PHE A 252 5.84 2.19 8.23
C PHE A 252 4.49 1.53 8.04
N ILE A 253 3.50 2.27 7.56
CA ILE A 253 2.22 1.73 7.10
C ILE A 253 1.98 2.19 5.66
N PRO A 254 1.73 1.28 4.71
CA PRO A 254 1.24 1.67 3.39
C PRO A 254 -0.15 2.27 3.54
N THR A 255 -0.43 3.36 2.84
CA THR A 255 -1.73 4.03 2.97
C THR A 255 -2.66 3.81 1.79
N LYS A 256 -2.13 3.16 0.75
CA LYS A 256 -2.90 2.64 -0.37
C LYS A 256 -2.38 1.25 -0.75
N VAL A 257 -3.32 0.33 -0.98
CA VAL A 257 -3.04 -1.08 -1.28
C VAL A 257 -3.84 -1.49 -2.50
N ILE A 258 -3.18 -2.18 -3.43
CA ILE A 258 -3.85 -2.86 -4.53
C ILE A 258 -4.05 -4.33 -4.13
N LEU A 259 -5.29 -4.80 -4.24
CA LEU A 259 -5.70 -6.16 -3.94
C LEU A 259 -5.95 -6.95 -5.22
N GLY A 260 -5.69 -8.25 -5.17
CA GLY A 260 -5.99 -9.18 -6.25
C GLY A 260 -5.10 -10.41 -6.19
N GLY A 261 -4.54 -10.79 -7.34
CA GLY A 261 -3.53 -11.84 -7.40
C GLY A 261 -2.29 -11.41 -8.17
N ARG A 262 -1.12 -11.92 -7.76
CA ARG A 262 0.16 -11.75 -8.43
C ARG A 262 0.97 -13.04 -8.42
N VAL A 263 1.58 -13.35 -9.56
CA VAL A 263 2.47 -14.49 -9.76
C VAL A 263 3.84 -13.98 -10.13
N HIS A 264 4.87 -14.48 -9.45
CA HIS A 264 6.26 -14.22 -9.76
C HIS A 264 6.89 -15.48 -10.31
N PHE A 265 7.70 -15.30 -11.35
CA PHE A 265 8.50 -16.36 -11.94
C PHE A 265 9.98 -16.17 -11.59
N ASN A 266 10.80 -17.18 -11.88
CA ASN A 266 12.24 -17.16 -11.61
C ASN A 266 12.91 -15.82 -11.96
N GLU A 267 13.70 -15.31 -11.01
CA GLU A 267 14.58 -14.17 -11.22
C GLU A 267 15.73 -14.56 -12.16
N HIS A 268 16.04 -13.69 -13.10
CA HIS A 268 17.24 -13.76 -13.91
C HIS A 268 18.22 -12.68 -13.42
N ILE A 269 19.20 -13.10 -12.63
CA ILE A 269 20.27 -12.23 -12.16
C ILE A 269 21.36 -12.14 -13.23
N SER A 270 21.65 -10.92 -13.68
CA SER A 270 22.72 -10.64 -14.63
C SER A 270 23.94 -10.11 -13.86
N SER A 271 24.98 -10.92 -13.73
CA SER A 271 26.31 -10.43 -13.38
C SER A 271 26.93 -9.77 -14.62
N THR A 272 27.09 -8.44 -14.58
CA THR A 272 27.80 -7.61 -15.58
C THR A 272 27.66 -8.03 -17.05
N GLY A 273 26.70 -7.41 -17.76
CA GLY A 273 26.98 -6.90 -19.11
C GLY A 273 26.45 -7.60 -20.36
N LYS A 274 25.41 -8.44 -20.33
CA LYS A 274 24.71 -8.87 -21.57
C LYS A 274 23.19 -9.00 -21.42
N PHE A 275 22.48 -7.90 -21.66
CA PHE A 275 21.06 -7.92 -22.05
C PHE A 275 20.96 -7.58 -23.53
N THR A 276 21.18 -8.56 -24.42
CA THR A 276 21.07 -8.31 -25.87
C THR A 276 20.28 -9.35 -26.66
N GLU A 277 19.80 -10.44 -26.05
CA GLU A 277 19.11 -11.49 -26.82
C GLU A 277 17.60 -11.65 -26.55
N LEU A 278 17.06 -11.23 -25.39
CA LEU A 278 15.64 -11.48 -25.07
C LEU A 278 14.67 -10.33 -25.39
N SER A 279 15.13 -9.07 -25.37
CA SER A 279 14.27 -7.93 -25.71
C SER A 279 13.81 -7.94 -27.18
N LYS A 280 14.54 -8.63 -28.06
CA LYS A 280 14.18 -8.78 -29.49
C LYS A 280 13.10 -9.82 -29.76
N GLU A 281 12.96 -10.84 -28.92
CA GLU A 281 11.99 -11.92 -29.16
C GLU A 281 10.55 -11.47 -28.81
N ILE A 282 10.40 -10.52 -27.88
CA ILE A 282 9.10 -10.02 -27.41
C ILE A 282 8.65 -8.74 -28.15
N ALA A 283 9.58 -7.96 -28.72
CA ALA A 283 9.21 -6.86 -29.62
C ALA A 283 8.47 -7.36 -30.89
N MET A 284 8.63 -8.63 -31.26
CA MET A 284 7.91 -9.23 -32.39
C MET A 284 6.46 -9.66 -32.06
N SER A 285 6.05 -9.70 -30.79
CA SER A 285 4.67 -10.06 -30.39
C SER A 285 3.83 -8.87 -29.92
N THR A 286 4.39 -7.66 -29.86
CA THR A 286 3.70 -6.43 -29.42
C THR A 286 3.32 -5.48 -30.55
N ASN A 287 3.62 -5.83 -31.82
CA ASN A 287 3.16 -5.08 -33.00
C ASN A 287 1.76 -5.49 -33.50
N ALA A 288 0.83 -5.78 -32.58
CA ALA A 288 -0.59 -5.92 -32.90
C ALA A 288 -1.41 -5.01 -31.98
N GLY A 289 -1.34 -3.71 -32.21
CA GLY A 289 -2.07 -2.74 -31.39
C GLY A 289 -1.85 -1.28 -31.77
N GLY A 290 -1.92 -0.96 -33.06
CA GLY A 290 -1.86 0.42 -33.57
C GLY A 290 -2.88 0.63 -34.69
N ILE A 291 -4.08 1.08 -34.29
CA ILE A 291 -5.14 1.82 -35.01
C ILE A 291 -5.12 1.78 -36.56
N LEU A 292 -6.19 1.26 -37.18
CA LEU A 292 -6.98 1.92 -38.24
C LEU A 292 -8.20 1.08 -38.69
N GLU A 293 -9.28 1.78 -39.00
CA GLU A 293 -10.59 1.31 -39.47
C GLU A 293 -10.53 0.42 -40.74
N ALA A 294 -11.38 -0.62 -40.80
CA ALA A 294 -12.25 -0.95 -41.95
C ALA A 294 -12.98 -2.28 -41.71
N ASN A 295 -14.27 -2.29 -42.06
CA ASN A 295 -15.16 -3.46 -42.05
C ASN A 295 -14.54 -4.70 -42.72
N MET A 296 -14.51 -5.84 -42.04
CA MET A 296 -14.69 -7.12 -42.74
C MET A 296 -15.24 -8.22 -41.83
N SER A 297 -16.25 -8.87 -42.39
CA SER A 297 -17.07 -9.99 -41.93
C SER A 297 -16.32 -11.22 -41.44
N SER A 298 -16.92 -11.86 -40.42
CA SER A 298 -17.13 -13.30 -40.27
C SER A 298 -15.91 -14.24 -40.26
N THR A 299 -15.56 -14.72 -39.06
CA THR A 299 -15.50 -16.14 -38.63
C THR A 299 -14.46 -16.31 -37.51
N SER A 300 -14.92 -16.33 -36.26
CA SER A 300 -14.08 -16.65 -35.10
C SER A 300 -13.94 -18.16 -34.98
N ASN A 301 -12.94 -18.72 -35.67
CA ASN A 301 -12.45 -20.04 -35.32
C ASN A 301 -11.49 -19.92 -34.15
N TYR A 302 -11.86 -20.58 -33.05
CA TYR A 302 -11.00 -20.90 -31.92
C TYR A 302 -9.61 -21.32 -32.42
N SER A 303 -8.58 -20.57 -32.04
CA SER A 303 -7.22 -21.09 -32.02
C SER A 303 -6.74 -21.12 -30.57
N GLU A 304 -6.53 -22.34 -30.08
CA GLU A 304 -5.76 -22.65 -28.88
C GLU A 304 -4.37 -22.03 -29.01
N GLY A 305 -4.24 -20.80 -28.53
CA GLY A 305 -2.94 -20.19 -28.30
C GLY A 305 -2.29 -20.86 -27.09
N LYS A 306 -1.56 -21.96 -27.30
CA LYS A 306 -0.53 -22.39 -26.35
C LYS A 306 0.48 -21.26 -26.21
N SER A 307 0.31 -20.43 -25.18
CA SER A 307 1.23 -19.31 -24.93
C SER A 307 2.59 -19.87 -24.53
N ASN A 308 3.65 -19.47 -25.24
CA ASN A 308 5.05 -19.86 -25.02
C ASN A 308 5.64 -19.39 -23.66
N TYR A 309 4.83 -19.10 -22.63
CA TYR A 309 5.29 -18.81 -21.26
C TYR A 309 5.75 -20.05 -20.48
N GLN A 310 5.62 -21.24 -21.07
CA GLN A 310 5.85 -22.56 -20.45
C GLN A 310 7.31 -22.89 -20.08
N LYS A 311 8.20 -21.90 -19.96
CA LYS A 311 9.63 -22.11 -19.65
C LYS A 311 10.14 -21.44 -18.36
N PHE A 312 9.26 -20.77 -17.61
CA PHE A 312 9.64 -20.18 -16.33
C PHE A 312 8.89 -20.86 -15.18
N ASN A 313 9.61 -21.31 -14.17
CA ASN A 313 8.99 -21.87 -12.97
C ASN A 313 8.39 -20.75 -12.13
N CYS A 314 7.17 -20.95 -11.66
CA CYS A 314 6.52 -20.08 -10.69
C CYS A 314 7.23 -20.20 -9.34
N THR A 315 7.67 -19.08 -8.78
CA THR A 315 8.43 -19.02 -7.52
C THR A 315 7.60 -18.51 -6.35
N LYS A 316 6.65 -17.61 -6.63
CA LYS A 316 5.79 -17.01 -5.60
C LYS A 316 4.41 -16.73 -6.17
N LEU A 317 3.38 -17.14 -5.43
CA LEU A 317 1.98 -16.90 -5.74
C LEU A 317 1.35 -16.13 -4.60
N ILE A 318 0.73 -14.99 -4.91
CA ILE A 318 0.08 -14.09 -3.96
C ILE A 318 -1.37 -13.96 -4.38
N GLY A 319 -2.30 -14.34 -3.52
CA GLY A 319 -3.73 -14.33 -3.83
C GLY A 319 -4.16 -15.34 -4.89
N GLY A 320 -5.47 -15.54 -4.99
CA GLY A 320 -6.08 -16.59 -5.79
C GLY A 320 -5.99 -17.95 -5.10
N GLU A 321 -6.49 -18.97 -5.77
CA GLU A 321 -6.39 -20.34 -5.31
C GLU A 321 -4.98 -20.88 -5.57
N SER A 322 -4.33 -21.37 -4.51
CA SER A 322 -3.03 -22.00 -4.64
C SER A 322 -3.19 -23.35 -5.33
N PRO A 323 -2.39 -23.65 -6.37
CA PRO A 323 -2.28 -25.03 -6.83
C PRO A 323 -1.58 -25.87 -5.74
N GLY A 324 -1.84 -27.17 -5.71
CA GLY A 324 -1.16 -28.09 -4.79
C GLY A 324 0.37 -28.15 -5.00
N SER A 325 0.86 -27.67 -6.15
CA SER A 325 2.27 -27.42 -6.45
C SER A 325 2.39 -26.21 -7.39
N LEU A 326 3.38 -25.33 -7.16
CA LEU A 326 3.67 -24.16 -8.00
C LEU A 326 4.06 -24.55 -9.43
N GLU A 327 4.59 -25.75 -9.66
CA GLU A 327 4.93 -26.27 -10.98
C GLU A 327 3.68 -26.50 -11.86
N ASN A 328 2.52 -26.67 -11.23
CA ASN A 328 1.23 -26.91 -11.88
C ASN A 328 0.37 -25.64 -11.98
N PHE A 329 0.99 -24.46 -12.00
CA PHE A 329 0.26 -23.20 -12.12
C PHE A 329 -0.57 -23.15 -13.40
N ASN A 330 -1.89 -22.99 -13.25
CA ASN A 330 -2.83 -22.78 -14.35
C ASN A 330 -3.44 -21.38 -14.22
N GLU A 331 -3.10 -20.50 -15.16
CA GLU A 331 -3.53 -19.10 -15.16
C GLU A 331 -5.06 -18.96 -15.23
N GLU A 332 -5.75 -19.74 -16.06
CA GLU A 332 -7.20 -19.64 -16.23
C GLU A 332 -7.94 -19.97 -14.92
N MET A 333 -7.56 -21.08 -14.27
CA MET A 333 -8.12 -21.49 -12.99
C MET A 333 -7.82 -20.46 -11.89
N TRP A 334 -6.61 -19.92 -11.87
CA TRP A 334 -6.22 -18.88 -10.92
C TRP A 334 -7.01 -17.59 -11.13
N VAL A 335 -7.14 -17.11 -12.37
CA VAL A 335 -7.96 -15.94 -12.74
C VAL A 335 -9.42 -16.14 -12.36
N LYS A 336 -9.97 -17.32 -12.65
CA LYS A 336 -11.35 -17.69 -12.29
C LYS A 336 -11.55 -17.60 -10.78
N SER A 337 -10.63 -18.16 -10.00
CA SER A 337 -10.69 -18.12 -8.53
C SER A 337 -10.75 -16.70 -7.97
N LEU A 338 -10.00 -15.75 -8.58
CA LEU A 338 -10.01 -14.34 -8.20
C LEU A 338 -11.29 -13.61 -8.64
N LYS A 339 -11.95 -14.03 -9.72
CA LYS A 339 -13.22 -13.45 -10.18
C LYS A 339 -14.39 -13.90 -9.31
N GLU A 340 -14.40 -15.17 -8.91
CA GLU A 340 -15.51 -15.82 -8.20
C GLU A 340 -15.45 -15.63 -6.68
N ASN A 341 -14.30 -15.24 -6.11
CA ASN A 341 -14.23 -15.06 -4.66
C ASN A 341 -13.26 -13.95 -4.26
N TYR A 342 -13.80 -12.83 -3.78
CA TYR A 342 -12.99 -11.72 -3.28
C TYR A 342 -12.18 -12.08 -2.03
N LYS A 343 -12.58 -13.12 -1.29
CA LYS A 343 -11.83 -13.61 -0.13
C LYS A 343 -10.48 -14.21 -0.52
N LYS A 344 -10.29 -14.54 -1.81
CA LYS A 344 -8.99 -14.98 -2.35
C LYS A 344 -8.10 -13.80 -2.75
N TRP A 345 -8.54 -12.54 -2.57
CA TRP A 345 -7.71 -11.38 -2.91
C TRP A 345 -6.70 -11.11 -1.81
N ASN A 346 -5.45 -10.93 -2.21
CA ASN A 346 -4.36 -10.59 -1.31
C ASN A 346 -3.71 -9.25 -1.72
N SER A 347 -2.87 -8.68 -0.86
CA SER A 347 -2.09 -7.48 -1.12
C SER A 347 -1.01 -7.75 -2.15
N ILE A 348 -1.15 -7.19 -3.35
CA ILE A 348 -0.25 -7.45 -4.48
C ILE A 348 0.65 -6.26 -4.82
N GLU A 349 0.36 -5.09 -4.26
CA GLU A 349 1.13 -3.86 -4.43
C GLU A 349 0.81 -2.85 -3.31
N PHE A 350 1.85 -2.24 -2.76
CA PHE A 350 1.80 -1.22 -1.71
C PHE A 350 2.20 0.14 -2.25
N GLN A 351 1.49 1.19 -1.82
CA GLN A 351 1.71 2.57 -2.26
C GLN A 351 1.66 3.54 -1.07
N ASN A 352 2.33 4.68 -1.23
CA ASN A 352 2.32 5.81 -0.30
C ASN A 352 2.62 5.41 1.17
N PRO A 353 3.77 4.75 1.46
CA PRO A 353 4.10 4.40 2.82
C PRO A 353 4.45 5.64 3.64
N ILE A 354 3.95 5.68 4.87
CA ILE A 354 4.27 6.72 5.84
C ILE A 354 4.82 6.06 7.11
N SER A 355 5.66 6.78 7.85
CA SER A 355 6.10 6.31 9.17
C SER A 355 4.89 6.04 10.08
N ILE A 356 4.95 4.99 10.91
CA ILE A 356 3.90 4.72 11.90
C ILE A 356 3.71 5.86 12.92
N PHE A 357 4.68 6.77 13.05
CA PHE A 357 4.53 7.94 13.91
C PHE A 357 3.77 9.09 13.24
N GLN A 358 3.57 9.05 11.93
CA GLN A 358 2.96 10.14 11.16
C GLN A 358 1.46 10.32 11.45
N PRO A 359 0.63 9.25 11.60
CA PRO A 359 -0.78 9.40 11.96
C PRO A 359 -1.04 9.88 13.41
N LEU A 360 -0.02 9.95 14.26
CA LEU A 360 -0.17 10.42 15.66
C LEU A 360 -0.54 11.90 15.72
N SER A 361 -1.06 12.34 16.88
CA SER A 361 -1.41 13.75 17.10
C SER A 361 -0.19 14.67 16.93
N LYS A 362 -0.41 15.91 16.50
CA LYS A 362 0.67 16.90 16.34
C LYS A 362 1.49 17.06 17.62
N ASN A 363 0.82 17.13 18.78
CA ASN A 363 1.49 17.25 20.07
C ASN A 363 2.42 16.06 20.34
N LEU A 364 1.96 14.83 20.10
CA LEU A 364 2.78 13.64 20.33
C LEU A 364 3.97 13.57 19.36
N ARG A 365 3.77 13.91 18.08
CA ARG A 365 4.86 14.03 17.11
C ARG A 365 5.91 15.06 17.53
N ASP A 366 5.48 16.20 18.07
CA ASP A 366 6.40 17.22 18.58
C ASP A 366 7.20 16.71 19.78
N LYS A 367 6.60 15.89 20.67
CA LYS A 367 7.30 15.23 21.78
C LYS A 367 8.33 14.22 21.28
N ILE A 368 7.97 13.38 20.29
CA ILE A 368 8.89 12.41 19.66
C ILE A 368 10.11 13.14 19.10
N ILE A 369 9.92 14.21 18.34
CA ILE A 369 11.04 14.95 17.76
C ILE A 369 11.97 15.50 18.86
N LYS A 370 11.40 16.02 19.95
CA LYS A 370 12.17 16.55 21.08
C LYS A 370 12.94 15.48 21.86
N SER A 371 12.44 14.24 21.91
CA SER A 371 13.10 13.17 22.67
C SER A 371 14.40 12.67 22.02
N PHE A 372 14.55 12.81 20.70
CA PHE A 372 15.77 12.44 19.98
C PHE A 372 16.86 13.53 19.95
N GLY A 373 16.60 14.70 20.55
CA GLY A 373 17.56 15.79 20.63
C GLY A 373 17.58 16.67 19.37
N LYS A 374 18.76 17.12 18.95
CA LYS A 374 18.91 18.10 17.86
C LYS A 374 19.51 17.48 16.61
N ARG A 375 18.90 17.73 15.45
CA ARG A 375 19.45 17.35 14.15
C ARG A 375 20.54 18.34 13.73
N ILE A 376 21.69 17.82 13.32
CA ILE A 376 22.75 18.64 12.73
C ILE A 376 22.33 19.01 11.30
N HIS A 377 22.02 20.28 11.08
CA HIS A 377 21.67 20.81 9.76
C HIS A 377 22.90 21.22 8.93
N TYR A 378 23.96 21.63 9.60
CA TYR A 378 25.20 22.09 8.98
C TYR A 378 26.36 21.86 9.94
N SER A 379 27.48 21.38 9.42
CA SER A 379 28.74 21.26 10.14
C SER A 379 29.87 21.66 9.21
N LYS A 380 30.83 22.42 9.74
CA LYS A 380 32.03 22.83 9.02
C LYS A 380 33.18 22.99 10.00
N ILE A 381 34.36 22.62 9.53
CA ILE A 381 35.63 22.92 10.19
C ILE A 381 36.24 24.10 9.43
N GLU A 382 36.58 25.16 10.15
CA GLU A 382 37.32 26.30 9.60
C GLU A 382 38.65 26.44 10.33
N GLU A 383 39.73 26.43 9.56
CA GLU A 383 41.07 26.68 10.08
C GLU A 383 41.28 28.18 10.22
N PHE A 384 41.82 28.60 11.37
CA PHE A 384 42.22 29.97 11.59
C PHE A 384 43.58 30.01 12.28
N LYS A 385 44.44 30.91 11.82
CA LYS A 385 45.74 31.14 12.46
C LYS A 385 45.53 32.02 13.68
N TYR A 386 45.71 31.46 14.87
CA TYR A 386 45.68 32.18 16.12
C TYR A 386 47.07 32.68 16.50
N ARG A 387 47.18 33.95 16.89
CA ARG A 387 48.34 34.50 17.59
C ARG A 387 47.83 35.23 18.82
N LEU A 388 48.31 34.84 19.99
CA LEU A 388 47.97 35.49 21.25
C LEU A 388 48.61 36.89 21.26
N GLU A 389 47.80 37.92 21.03
CA GLU A 389 48.25 39.32 21.11
C GLU A 389 48.31 39.80 22.56
N GLU A 390 47.31 39.42 23.37
CA GLU A 390 47.15 39.85 24.76
C GLU A 390 46.38 38.78 25.56
N PHE A 391 46.82 38.47 26.78
CA PHE A 391 46.19 37.45 27.61
C PHE A 391 44.77 37.87 28.02
N GLY A 392 43.81 36.96 27.89
CA GLY A 392 42.41 37.20 28.26
C GLY A 392 41.58 38.02 27.27
N ARG A 393 42.17 38.54 26.18
CA ARG A 393 41.42 39.26 25.15
C ARG A 393 40.79 38.28 24.14
N PRO A 394 39.46 38.29 23.96
CA PRO A 394 38.81 37.37 23.02
C PRO A 394 39.09 37.78 21.57
N LYS A 395 39.43 36.80 20.72
CA LYS A 395 39.50 37.00 19.27
C LYS A 395 38.11 36.74 18.66
N LYS A 396 37.60 37.71 17.90
CA LYS A 396 36.35 37.54 17.16
C LYS A 396 36.64 36.84 15.83
N PHE A 397 35.95 35.73 15.60
CA PHE A 397 35.97 34.98 14.35
C PHE A 397 34.59 35.04 13.71
N GLU A 398 34.51 35.49 12.45
CA GLU A 398 33.25 35.65 11.70
C GLU A 398 33.10 34.48 10.72
N LEU A 399 31.95 33.80 10.74
CA LEU A 399 31.66 32.64 9.89
C LEU A 399 31.22 33.11 8.48
N LYS A 400 32.18 33.60 7.69
CA LYS A 400 31.91 34.24 6.39
C LYS A 400 31.36 33.30 5.31
N ASN A 401 31.61 32.00 5.43
CA ASN A 401 31.36 31.02 4.38
C ASN A 401 30.14 30.13 4.65
N MET A 402 29.19 30.60 5.47
CA MET A 402 27.97 29.85 5.75
C MET A 402 27.00 29.91 4.56
N PRO A 403 26.43 28.76 4.12
CA PRO A 403 25.42 28.75 3.08
C PRO A 403 24.19 29.60 3.44
N LEU A 404 23.68 30.34 2.46
CA LEU A 404 22.53 31.26 2.65
C LEU A 404 21.28 30.57 3.20
N ASN A 405 21.04 29.31 2.82
CA ASN A 405 19.92 28.52 3.33
C ASN A 405 20.05 28.24 4.83
N ILE A 406 21.26 27.96 5.34
CA ILE A 406 21.52 27.74 6.76
C ILE A 406 21.39 29.06 7.54
N MET A 407 21.91 30.14 6.97
CA MET A 407 21.82 31.47 7.59
C MET A 407 20.36 31.92 7.77
N ARG A 408 19.48 31.64 6.80
CA ARG A 408 18.03 31.88 6.92
C ARG A 408 17.37 31.06 8.03
N VAL A 409 17.81 29.82 8.24
CA VAL A 409 17.29 28.96 9.32
C VAL A 409 17.70 29.52 10.68
N ILE A 410 18.97 29.87 10.87
CA ILE A 410 19.47 30.41 12.15
C ILE A 410 18.80 31.74 12.51
N GLN A 411 18.52 32.60 11.52
CA GLN A 411 17.86 33.89 11.75
C GLN A 411 16.35 33.78 12.00
N ASN A 412 15.74 32.61 11.76
CA ASN A 412 14.32 32.41 11.97
C ASN A 412 14.02 32.21 13.47
N LYS A 413 13.41 33.21 14.10
CA LYS A 413 13.01 33.13 15.52
C LYS A 413 11.99 32.02 15.84
N ALA A 414 11.30 31.49 14.83
CA ALA A 414 10.38 30.38 15.01
C ALA A 414 11.08 29.01 15.07
N THR A 415 12.37 28.93 14.76
CA THR A 415 13.15 27.68 14.82
C THR A 415 14.01 27.63 16.07
N ASP A 416 13.91 26.55 16.86
CA ASP A 416 14.75 26.29 18.05
C ASP A 416 16.14 25.76 17.64
N CYS A 417 16.88 26.57 16.90
CA CYS A 417 18.23 26.23 16.47
C CYS A 417 19.27 26.56 17.55
N ASN A 418 20.21 25.65 17.77
CA ASN A 418 21.42 25.94 18.53
C ASN A 418 22.63 25.88 17.62
N ILE A 419 23.61 26.72 17.91
CA ILE A 419 24.92 26.70 17.28
C ILE A 419 25.89 26.17 18.32
N PHE A 420 26.61 25.12 17.96
CA PHE A 420 27.68 24.56 18.77
C PHE A 420 29.01 24.88 18.08
N ALA A 421 29.99 25.30 18.87
CA ALA A 421 31.34 25.55 18.39
C ALA A 421 32.32 24.83 19.31
N THR A 422 33.42 24.34 18.72
CA THR A 422 34.55 23.80 19.46
C THR A 422 35.84 24.30 18.79
N ILE A 423 36.88 24.51 19.58
CA ILE A 423 38.20 24.87 19.09
C ILE A 423 39.10 23.66 19.35
N ILE A 424 39.78 23.21 18.30
CA ILE A 424 40.73 22.12 18.35
C ILE A 424 42.08 22.73 17.97
N ASP A 425 43.06 22.61 18.86
CA ASP A 425 44.44 22.93 18.49
C ASP A 425 44.97 21.84 17.56
N MET A 426 45.40 22.26 16.37
CA MET A 426 45.93 21.38 15.32
C MET A 426 47.46 21.40 15.28
N ALA A 427 48.14 22.00 16.28
CA ALA A 427 49.59 22.05 16.34
C ALA A 427 50.21 20.65 16.48
N GLU A 428 51.02 20.24 15.50
CA GLU A 428 51.73 18.95 15.48
C GLU A 428 52.95 18.90 16.43
N SER A 429 53.32 20.01 17.08
CA SER A 429 54.51 20.08 17.92
C SER A 429 54.26 19.57 19.34
N THR A 430 55.16 18.72 19.83
CA THR A 430 55.13 18.06 21.16
C THR A 430 55.15 18.99 22.38
N GLU A 431 55.25 20.31 22.18
CA GLU A 431 55.40 21.32 23.25
C GLU A 431 54.11 22.06 23.62
N SER A 432 53.00 21.92 22.87
CA SER A 432 51.76 22.71 23.04
C SER A 432 50.56 21.89 23.53
N LYS A 433 50.76 20.81 24.28
CA LYS A 433 49.67 19.91 24.70
C LYS A 433 48.78 20.42 25.84
N ASP A 434 49.08 21.57 26.43
CA ASP A 434 48.42 22.07 27.65
C ASP A 434 47.65 23.39 27.46
N ASP A 435 47.49 23.88 26.23
CA ASP A 435 46.73 25.12 25.97
C ASP A 435 45.22 24.87 25.98
N PHE A 436 44.50 25.60 26.85
CA PHE A 436 43.04 25.54 26.93
C PHE A 436 42.40 26.71 26.19
N PHE A 437 41.68 26.41 25.12
CA PHE A 437 40.86 27.38 24.41
C PHE A 437 39.41 27.31 24.87
N THR A 438 38.82 28.48 25.12
CA THR A 438 37.38 28.61 25.32
C THR A 438 36.77 29.34 24.13
N CYS A 439 35.58 28.92 23.72
CA CYS A 439 34.86 29.58 22.64
C CYS A 439 33.46 29.96 23.11
N GLN A 440 32.97 31.09 22.62
CA GLN A 440 31.61 31.56 22.85
C GLN A 440 30.98 31.93 21.52
N VAL A 441 29.79 31.41 21.27
CA VAL A 441 29.01 31.78 20.09
C VAL A 441 28.22 33.05 20.39
N LEU A 442 28.37 34.05 19.53
CA LEU A 442 27.64 35.31 19.60
C LEU A 442 26.69 35.40 18.41
N CYS A 443 25.38 35.47 18.67
CA CYS A 443 24.36 35.66 17.63
C CYS A 443 23.57 36.95 17.90
N PRO A 444 24.07 38.13 17.52
CA PRO A 444 23.37 39.38 17.78
C PRO A 444 22.06 39.47 16.96
N PRO A 445 20.94 39.96 17.55
CA PRO A 445 19.73 40.23 16.79
C PRO A 445 20.05 41.28 15.70
N ASN A 446 19.83 40.90 14.43
CA ASN A 446 20.17 41.67 13.22
C ASN A 446 21.67 41.75 12.87
N GLY A 447 22.54 40.96 13.51
CA GLY A 447 23.93 40.81 13.11
C GLY A 447 24.14 39.71 12.05
N LYS A 448 25.26 39.78 11.32
CA LYS A 448 25.76 38.60 10.61
C LYS A 448 26.22 37.57 11.66
N PRO A 449 25.90 36.28 11.50
CA PRO A 449 26.36 35.22 12.40
C PRO A 449 27.88 35.14 12.51
#